data_AF-A0A920JJA1-F1
#
_entry.id   AF-A0A920JJA1-F1
#
_cell.length_a   1.000
_cell.length_b   1.000
_cell.length_c   1.000
_cell.angle_alpha   90.00
_cell.angle_beta   90.00
_cell.angle_gamma   90.00
#
_symmetry.space_group_name_H-M   'P 1'
#
loop_
_entity.id
_entity.type
_entity.pdbx_description
1 polymer ?
#
loop_
_entity_poly.entity_id
_entity_poly.type
_entity_poly.pdbx_seq_one_letter_code
_entity_poly.pdbx_strand_id
1 'polypeptide(L)'
;MMQGQSTHLPFKINMSGVIPPIFASSIILFPATIASWFGTSEGFDWLQDIAASLAPGQPIYILLYAGLIMFFCFFYTSLVFDSKDTADNLQRSGAFMPGIRPGRQTAEYIDKVLTRLTFWGGLYIMLVCLIPEFMILYFRVPFYFGGTSLLIIVVVAMDFMAQLQALMMSKQYEGLMKKANLKNYGRGGRPR
;
A
#
# COMPACT_ATOMS: atom_id res chain seq x y z
N MET A 1 7.18 -29.21 -28.99
CA MET A 1 6.68 -27.85 -28.70
C MET A 1 6.46 -27.76 -27.20
N MET A 2 7.45 -27.30 -26.42
CA MET A 2 7.22 -27.08 -24.99
C MET A 2 6.36 -25.83 -24.86
N GLN A 3 5.13 -25.98 -24.38
CA GLN A 3 4.31 -24.85 -23.93
C GLN A 3 5.12 -24.15 -22.83
N GLY A 4 5.72 -23.00 -23.16
CA GLY A 4 6.17 -22.08 -22.13
C GLY A 4 4.93 -21.67 -21.35
N GLN A 5 4.83 -22.11 -20.09
CA GLN A 5 3.76 -21.65 -19.21
C GLN A 5 3.85 -20.13 -19.12
N SER A 6 2.80 -19.46 -19.59
CA SER A 6 2.66 -18.02 -19.44
C SER A 6 2.36 -17.73 -17.97
N THR A 7 3.32 -17.09 -17.30
CA THR A 7 3.15 -16.62 -15.93
C THR A 7 2.88 -15.12 -15.95
N HIS A 8 1.90 -14.68 -15.17
CA HIS A 8 1.59 -13.26 -15.01
C HIS A 8 2.32 -12.72 -13.79
N LEU A 9 2.85 -11.50 -13.91
CA LEU A 9 3.40 -10.76 -12.78
C LEU A 9 2.27 -9.93 -12.15
N PRO A 10 1.77 -10.28 -10.96
CA PRO A 10 0.61 -9.60 -10.39
C PRO A 10 1.02 -8.27 -9.77
N PHE A 11 0.61 -7.17 -10.40
CA PHE A 11 0.71 -5.83 -9.80
C PHE A 11 -0.60 -5.46 -9.09
N LYS A 12 -0.51 -5.06 -7.82
CA LYS A 12 -1.67 -4.57 -7.05
C LYS A 12 -1.94 -3.10 -7.39
N ILE A 13 -3.21 -2.74 -7.60
CA ILE A 13 -3.65 -1.35 -7.88
C ILE A 13 -3.13 -0.37 -6.82
N ASN A 14 -3.14 -0.80 -5.55
CA ASN A 14 -2.52 -0.08 -4.46
C ASN A 14 -1.42 -0.96 -3.85
N MET A 15 -0.17 -0.72 -4.27
CA MET A 15 1.01 -1.30 -3.63
C MET A 15 1.30 -0.67 -2.26
N SER A 16 0.80 0.55 -2.06
CA SER A 16 1.16 1.41 -0.94
C SER A 16 0.36 1.15 0.34
N GLY A 17 -0.74 0.38 0.23
CA GLY A 17 -1.61 0.06 1.35
C GLY A 17 -2.22 1.30 2.00
N VAL A 18 -2.23 1.33 3.33
CA VAL A 18 -2.79 2.41 4.16
C VAL A 18 -1.74 3.40 4.67
N ILE A 19 -0.46 3.16 4.39
CA ILE A 19 0.64 3.94 4.94
C ILE A 19 0.60 5.41 4.45
N PRO A 20 0.32 5.73 3.17
CA PRO A 20 0.27 7.13 2.74
C PRO A 20 -0.82 7.98 3.41
N PRO A 21 -2.08 7.53 3.53
CA PRO A 21 -3.09 8.28 4.29
C PRO A 21 -2.71 8.53 5.75
N ILE A 22 -2.04 7.56 6.40
CA ILE A 22 -1.56 7.71 7.78
C ILE A 22 -0.51 8.80 7.86
N PHE A 23 0.53 8.77 7.00
CA PHE A 23 1.57 9.80 6.99
C PHE A 23 1.03 11.19 6.65
N ALA A 24 0.10 11.28 5.70
CA ALA A 24 -0.56 12.54 5.39
C ALA A 24 -1.31 13.08 6.63
N SER A 25 -2.05 12.22 7.35
CA SER A 25 -2.76 12.64 8.56
C SER A 25 -1.83 13.06 9.70
N SER A 26 -0.72 12.35 9.92
CA SER A 26 0.22 12.67 11.01
C SER A 26 0.97 13.99 10.77
N ILE A 27 1.31 14.30 9.52
CA ILE A 27 1.93 15.57 9.15
C ILE A 27 0.97 16.75 9.36
N ILE A 28 -0.32 16.59 9.10
CA ILE A 28 -1.29 17.66 9.32
C ILE A 28 -1.60 17.83 10.81
N LEU A 29 -1.70 16.74 11.55
CA LEU A 29 -1.93 16.78 12.99
C LEU A 29 -0.77 17.39 13.77
N PHE A 30 0.46 17.29 13.26
CA PHE A 30 1.65 17.75 13.97
C PHE A 30 1.68 19.28 14.24
N PRO A 31 1.47 20.18 13.26
CA PRO A 31 1.32 21.61 13.54
C PRO A 31 0.10 21.92 14.40
N ALA A 32 -1.01 21.20 14.20
CA ALA A 32 -2.25 21.42 14.95
C ALA A 32 -2.07 21.10 16.45
N THR A 33 -1.32 20.05 16.80
CA THR A 33 -1.01 19.73 18.20
C THR A 33 -0.07 20.74 18.84
N ILE A 34 0.96 21.20 18.11
CA ILE A 34 1.87 22.25 18.60
C ILE A 34 1.09 23.55 18.84
N ALA A 35 0.25 23.97 17.90
CA ALA A 35 -0.57 25.16 18.05
C ALA A 35 -1.59 25.04 19.19
N SER A 36 -2.16 23.85 19.43
CA SER A 36 -3.05 23.62 20.56
C SER A 36 -2.34 23.78 21.92
N TRP A 37 -1.06 23.39 22.01
CA TRP A 37 -0.28 23.50 23.25
C TRP A 37 0.34 24.88 23.48
N PHE A 38 0.77 25.55 22.41
CA PHE A 38 1.55 26.80 22.49
C PHE A 38 0.78 28.04 22.01
N GLY A 39 -0.37 27.88 21.34
CA GLY A 39 -1.17 28.98 20.78
C GLY A 39 -1.90 29.82 21.82
N THR A 40 -1.96 29.40 23.09
CA THR A 40 -2.55 30.19 24.19
C THR A 40 -1.57 31.18 24.82
N SER A 41 -0.31 31.23 24.37
CA SER A 41 0.67 32.25 24.80
C SER A 41 0.57 33.52 23.97
N GLU A 42 0.65 34.68 24.62
CA GLU A 42 0.68 35.99 23.96
C GLU A 42 1.81 36.05 22.91
N GLY A 43 1.45 36.28 21.64
CA GLY A 43 2.38 36.40 20.50
C GLY A 43 2.39 35.25 19.50
N PHE A 44 1.63 34.16 19.73
CA PHE A 44 1.51 33.03 18.82
C PHE A 44 0.20 33.00 18.00
N ASP A 45 -0.44 34.15 17.79
CA ASP A 45 -1.68 34.26 16.99
C ASP A 45 -1.53 33.66 15.57
N TRP A 46 -0.35 33.83 14.96
CA TRP A 46 -0.03 33.23 13.65
C TRP A 46 -0.07 31.69 13.66
N LEU A 47 0.28 31.07 14.79
CA LEU A 47 0.28 29.62 14.97
C LEU A 47 -1.16 29.11 15.16
N GLN A 48 -2.00 29.93 15.81
CA GLN A 48 -3.42 29.66 16.00
C GLN A 48 -4.21 29.82 14.70
N ASP A 49 -3.86 30.80 13.86
CA ASP A 49 -4.42 30.97 12.51
C ASP A 49 -4.08 29.79 11.60
N ILE A 50 -2.82 29.30 11.66
CA ILE A 50 -2.42 28.10 10.92
C ILE A 50 -3.23 26.89 11.40
N ALA A 51 -3.39 26.69 12.71
CA ALA A 51 -4.17 25.57 13.23
C ALA A 51 -5.66 25.66 12.90
N ALA A 52 -6.24 26.88 12.90
CA ALA A 52 -7.61 27.10 12.47
C ALA A 52 -7.80 26.80 10.98
N SER A 53 -6.78 27.09 10.15
CA SER A 53 -6.79 26.76 8.73
C SER A 53 -6.60 25.26 8.46
N LEU A 54 -5.84 24.55 9.31
CA LEU A 54 -5.64 23.09 9.27
C LEU A 54 -6.75 22.31 10.00
N ALA A 55 -7.80 22.98 10.46
CA ALA A 55 -8.94 22.32 11.06
C ALA A 55 -9.75 21.54 10.01
N PRO A 56 -10.27 20.33 10.35
CA PRO A 56 -11.16 19.59 9.46
C PRO A 56 -12.37 20.43 9.06
N GLY A 57 -12.68 20.46 7.76
CA GLY A 57 -13.80 21.23 7.22
C GLY A 57 -13.42 22.54 6.51
N GLN A 58 -12.17 22.98 6.60
CA GLN A 58 -11.66 24.05 5.76
C GLN A 58 -11.26 23.52 4.37
N PRO A 59 -11.53 24.27 3.28
CA PRO A 59 -11.12 23.85 1.93
C PRO A 59 -9.60 23.74 1.78
N ILE A 60 -8.83 24.51 2.56
CA ILE A 60 -7.37 24.46 2.56
C ILE A 60 -6.85 23.13 3.14
N TYR A 61 -7.50 22.63 4.19
CA TYR A 61 -7.19 21.30 4.77
C TYR A 61 -7.44 20.20 3.72
N ILE A 62 -8.59 20.22 3.05
CA ILE A 62 -8.95 19.23 2.03
C ILE A 62 -7.93 19.20 0.88
N LEU A 63 -7.55 20.37 0.35
CA LEU A 63 -6.58 20.48 -0.74
C LEU A 63 -5.19 19.99 -0.32
N LEU A 64 -4.73 20.41 0.86
CA LEU A 64 -3.44 19.98 1.39
C LEU A 64 -3.43 18.48 1.70
N TYR A 65 -4.51 17.95 2.27
CA TYR A 65 -4.65 16.53 2.57
C TYR A 65 -4.67 15.68 1.29
N ALA A 66 -5.45 16.08 0.28
CA ALA A 66 -5.47 15.41 -1.01
C ALA A 66 -4.10 15.42 -1.71
N GLY A 67 -3.41 16.57 -1.69
CA GLY A 67 -2.07 16.71 -2.24
C GLY A 67 -1.04 15.83 -1.53
N LEU A 68 -1.07 15.80 -0.20
CA LEU A 68 -0.19 14.95 0.60
C LEU A 68 -0.47 13.46 0.36
N ILE A 69 -1.73 13.02 0.29
CA ILE A 69 -2.06 11.63 -0.04
C ILE A 69 -1.45 11.24 -1.39
N MET A 70 -1.68 12.04 -2.43
CA MET A 70 -1.13 11.76 -3.76
C MET A 70 0.41 11.72 -3.74
N PHE A 71 1.04 12.69 -3.09
CA PHE A 71 2.49 12.72 -2.93
C PHE A 71 3.02 11.47 -2.23
N PHE A 72 2.46 11.09 -1.08
CA PHE A 72 2.93 9.93 -0.33
C PHE A 72 2.63 8.61 -1.03
N CYS A 73 1.55 8.50 -1.80
CA CYS A 73 1.28 7.31 -2.63
C CYS A 73 2.39 7.09 -3.67
N PHE A 74 2.83 8.15 -4.37
CA PHE A 74 3.94 8.06 -5.31
C PHE A 74 5.27 7.82 -4.59
N PHE A 75 5.55 8.58 -3.54
CA PHE A 75 6.80 8.50 -2.79
C PHE A 75 7.00 7.10 -2.19
N TYR A 76 6.00 6.57 -1.48
CA TYR A 76 6.09 5.24 -0.89
C TYR A 76 6.23 4.14 -1.94
N THR A 77 5.46 4.22 -3.03
CA THR A 77 5.56 3.20 -4.10
C THR A 77 6.95 3.19 -4.72
N SER A 78 7.56 4.36 -4.96
CA SER A 78 8.91 4.47 -5.52
C SER A 78 10.01 3.98 -4.57
N LEU A 79 9.79 4.07 -3.25
CA LEU A 79 10.76 3.63 -2.25
C LEU A 79 10.73 2.10 -2.09
N VAL A 80 9.54 1.51 -2.12
CA VAL A 80 9.37 0.06 -1.91
C VAL A 80 9.60 -0.75 -3.19
N PHE A 81 9.27 -0.18 -4.35
CA PHE A 81 9.33 -0.92 -5.61
C PHE A 81 10.49 -0.44 -6.50
N ASP A 82 11.52 -1.28 -6.63
CA ASP A 82 12.59 -1.08 -7.60
C ASP A 82 12.29 -1.87 -8.90
N SER A 83 11.94 -1.11 -9.95
CA SER A 83 11.66 -1.64 -11.29
C SER A 83 12.89 -2.29 -11.95
N LYS A 84 14.10 -1.81 -11.62
CA LYS A 84 15.35 -2.34 -12.16
C LYS A 84 15.69 -3.68 -11.54
N ASP A 85 15.61 -3.78 -10.21
CA ASP A 85 15.86 -5.05 -9.51
C ASP A 85 14.82 -6.12 -9.91
N THR A 86 13.56 -5.72 -10.11
CA THR A 86 12.52 -6.64 -10.59
C THR A 86 12.85 -7.16 -12.00
N ALA A 87 13.30 -6.29 -12.89
CA ALA A 87 13.70 -6.67 -14.25
C ALA A 87 14.92 -7.59 -14.27
N ASP A 88 15.92 -7.32 -13.43
CA ASP A 88 17.12 -8.15 -13.29
C ASP A 88 16.78 -9.53 -12.70
N ASN A 89 15.87 -9.59 -11.72
CA ASN A 89 15.36 -10.85 -11.16
C ASN A 89 14.58 -11.68 -12.20
N LEU A 90 13.75 -11.03 -13.03
CA LEU A 90 13.09 -11.68 -14.16
C LEU A 90 14.12 -12.31 -15.11
N GLN A 91 15.14 -11.54 -15.49
CA GLN A 91 16.21 -12.03 -16.37
C GLN A 91 16.99 -13.21 -15.75
N ARG A 92 17.34 -13.14 -14.47
CA ARG A 92 18.02 -14.23 -13.74
C ARG A 92 17.17 -15.48 -13.63
N SER A 93 15.85 -15.33 -13.51
CA SER A 93 14.90 -16.46 -13.48
C SER A 93 14.61 -17.07 -14.87
N GLY A 94 15.22 -16.54 -15.94
CA GLY A 94 14.97 -16.98 -17.32
C GLY A 94 13.62 -16.53 -17.89
N ALA A 95 12.88 -15.68 -17.18
CA ALA A 95 11.61 -15.13 -17.61
C ALA A 95 11.82 -13.82 -18.40
N PHE A 96 11.05 -13.63 -19.46
CA PHE A 96 11.08 -12.41 -20.26
C PHE A 96 9.67 -11.99 -20.67
N MET A 97 9.45 -10.68 -20.78
CA MET A 97 8.18 -10.16 -21.28
C MET A 97 8.13 -10.26 -22.82
N PRO A 98 7.05 -10.81 -23.41
CA PRO A 98 6.90 -10.86 -24.86
C PRO A 98 6.93 -9.44 -25.46
N GLY A 99 7.78 -9.21 -26.46
CA GLY A 99 7.84 -7.95 -27.20
C GLY A 99 8.76 -6.87 -26.60
N ILE A 100 9.40 -7.11 -25.44
CA ILE A 100 10.30 -6.15 -24.79
C ILE A 100 11.67 -6.81 -24.58
N ARG A 101 12.77 -6.10 -24.91
CA ARG A 101 14.12 -6.68 -24.74
C ARG A 101 14.46 -6.75 -23.23
N PRO A 102 14.97 -7.89 -22.72
CA PRO A 102 15.37 -8.03 -21.32
C PRO A 102 16.38 -6.96 -20.87
N GLY A 103 16.33 -6.62 -19.57
CA GLY A 103 17.17 -5.61 -18.94
C GLY A 103 16.48 -4.24 -18.86
N ARG A 104 17.15 -3.18 -19.34
CA ARG A 104 16.70 -1.80 -19.12
C ARG A 104 15.32 -1.47 -19.72
N GLN A 105 14.96 -2.03 -20.87
CA GLN A 105 13.65 -1.78 -21.49
C GLN A 105 12.51 -2.44 -20.70
N THR A 106 12.75 -3.60 -20.08
CA THR A 106 11.83 -4.25 -19.14
C THR A 106 11.59 -3.37 -17.92
N ALA A 107 12.65 -2.81 -17.34
CA ALA A 107 12.54 -1.91 -16.19
C ALA A 107 11.74 -0.64 -16.50
N GLU A 108 12.04 0.03 -17.62
CA GLU A 108 11.30 1.23 -18.08
C GLU A 108 9.82 0.94 -18.34
N TYR A 109 9.50 -0.24 -18.87
CA TYR A 109 8.11 -0.63 -19.09
C TYR A 109 7.37 -0.86 -17.77
N ILE A 110 7.99 -1.58 -16.83
CA ILE A 110 7.43 -1.83 -15.49
C ILE A 110 7.18 -0.49 -14.78
N ASP A 111 8.15 0.41 -14.81
CA ASP A 111 8.06 1.74 -14.21
C ASP A 111 6.91 2.57 -14.78
N LYS A 112 6.74 2.57 -16.11
CA LYS A 112 5.64 3.25 -16.78
C LYS A 112 4.27 2.69 -16.39
N VAL A 113 4.17 1.36 -16.27
CA VAL A 113 2.92 0.71 -15.84
C VAL A 113 2.62 1.06 -14.39
N LEU A 114 3.61 0.96 -13.49
CA LEU A 114 3.47 1.29 -12.07
C LEU A 114 3.07 2.75 -11.87
N THR A 115 3.71 3.69 -12.55
CA THR A 115 3.36 5.11 -12.46
C THR A 115 1.89 5.36 -12.78
N ARG A 116 1.37 4.73 -13.84
CA ARG A 116 -0.06 4.83 -14.21
C ARG A 116 -0.97 4.15 -13.20
N LEU A 117 -0.56 2.99 -12.70
CA LEU A 117 -1.33 2.23 -11.71
C LEU A 117 -1.44 3.02 -10.40
N THR A 118 -0.32 3.57 -9.93
CA THR A 118 -0.21 4.40 -8.72
C THR A 118 -1.01 5.68 -8.84
N PHE A 119 -1.07 6.30 -10.03
CA PHE A 119 -1.91 7.48 -10.25
C PHE A 119 -3.40 7.18 -9.97
N TRP A 120 -3.92 6.11 -10.57
CA TRP A 120 -5.32 5.70 -10.36
C TRP A 120 -5.57 5.14 -8.96
N GLY A 121 -4.60 4.40 -8.40
CA GLY A 121 -4.67 3.88 -7.04
C GLY A 121 -4.67 5.00 -5.99
N GLY A 122 -3.81 6.01 -6.16
CA GLY A 122 -3.77 7.20 -5.31
C GLY A 122 -5.05 8.02 -5.41
N LEU A 123 -5.59 8.19 -6.62
CA LEU A 123 -6.88 8.86 -6.83
C LEU A 123 -8.01 8.15 -6.06
N TYR A 124 -8.06 6.83 -6.13
CA TYR A 124 -9.04 6.02 -5.40
C TYR A 124 -8.92 6.21 -3.88
N ILE A 125 -7.70 6.11 -3.33
CA ILE A 125 -7.45 6.29 -1.89
C ILE A 125 -7.87 7.69 -1.43
N MET A 126 -7.48 8.70 -2.20
CA MET A 126 -7.82 10.09 -1.93
C MET A 126 -9.34 10.28 -1.89
N LEU A 127 -10.09 9.76 -2.88
CA LEU A 127 -11.55 9.83 -2.87
C LEU A 127 -12.18 9.13 -1.66
N VAL A 128 -11.69 7.94 -1.29
CA VAL A 128 -12.19 7.20 -0.11
C VAL A 128 -11.95 8.00 1.18
N CYS A 129 -10.82 8.69 1.31
CA CYS A 129 -10.53 9.55 2.47
C CYS A 129 -11.41 10.81 2.50
N LEU A 130 -11.67 11.42 1.34
CA LEU A 130 -12.41 12.69 1.24
C LEU A 130 -13.93 12.51 1.35
N ILE A 131 -14.50 11.38 0.93
CA ILE A 131 -15.95 11.15 0.96
C ILE A 131 -16.55 11.39 2.36
N PRO A 132 -16.02 10.80 3.45
CA PRO A 132 -16.57 11.02 4.79
C PRO A 132 -16.41 12.46 5.26
N GLU A 133 -15.35 13.14 4.82
CA GLU A 133 -15.11 14.55 5.15
C GLU A 133 -16.17 15.46 4.51
N PHE A 134 -16.48 15.24 3.23
CA PHE A 134 -17.59 15.92 2.56
C PHE A 134 -18.94 15.58 3.21
N MET A 135 -19.14 14.34 3.65
CA MET A 135 -20.38 13.95 4.33
C MET A 135 -20.57 14.70 5.66
N ILE A 136 -19.51 14.85 6.45
CA ILE A 136 -19.56 15.59 7.73
C ILE A 136 -19.89 17.06 7.48
N LEU A 137 -19.32 17.67 6.45
CA LEU A 137 -19.54 19.08 6.10
C LEU A 137 -20.97 19.36 5.61
N TYR A 138 -21.49 18.55 4.69
CA TYR A 138 -22.79 18.80 4.05
C TYR A 138 -23.97 18.21 4.83
N PHE A 139 -23.84 17.01 5.39
CA PHE A 139 -24.96 16.31 6.06
C PHE A 139 -24.98 16.51 7.59
N ARG A 140 -23.97 17.16 8.18
CA ARG A 140 -23.84 17.40 9.63
C ARG A 140 -24.06 16.17 10.51
N VAL A 141 -23.80 14.98 9.99
CA VAL A 141 -23.82 13.74 10.77
C VAL A 141 -22.41 13.56 11.35
N PRO A 142 -22.24 13.56 12.69
CA PRO A 142 -20.95 13.34 13.30
C PRO A 142 -20.53 11.88 13.09
N PHE A 143 -19.81 11.62 12.00
CA PHE A 143 -19.15 10.35 11.79
C PHE A 143 -17.99 10.23 12.78
N TYR A 144 -18.16 9.40 13.80
CA TYR A 144 -17.08 9.03 14.73
C TYR A 144 -15.91 8.33 14.01
N PHE A 145 -16.19 7.70 12.88
CA PHE A 145 -15.21 7.09 11.98
C PHE A 145 -14.94 8.04 10.80
N GLY A 146 -13.91 8.88 10.90
CA GLY A 146 -13.42 9.66 9.75
C GLY A 146 -12.88 8.78 8.62
N GLY A 147 -12.73 9.32 7.41
CA GLY A 147 -12.33 8.54 6.23
C GLY A 147 -11.00 7.81 6.37
N THR A 148 -10.03 8.42 7.06
CA THR A 148 -8.74 7.78 7.36
C THR A 148 -8.91 6.57 8.30
N SER A 149 -9.76 6.68 9.32
CA SER A 149 -9.99 5.59 10.28
C SER A 149 -10.70 4.39 9.65
N LEU A 150 -11.67 4.64 8.76
CA LEU A 150 -12.34 3.59 8.00
C LEU A 150 -11.34 2.84 7.08
N LEU A 151 -10.49 3.59 6.40
CA LEU A 151 -9.47 3.04 5.50
C LEU A 151 -8.47 2.16 6.28
N ILE A 152 -8.02 2.62 7.46
CA ILE A 152 -7.15 1.87 8.36
C ILE A 152 -7.79 0.53 8.74
N ILE A 153 -9.06 0.52 9.17
CA ILE A 153 -9.75 -0.72 9.56
C ILE A 153 -9.78 -1.72 8.41
N VAL A 154 -10.18 -1.28 7.21
CA VAL A 154 -10.32 -2.17 6.04
C VAL A 154 -8.96 -2.72 5.60
N VAL A 155 -7.94 -1.87 5.51
CA VAL A 155 -6.62 -2.31 5.04
C VAL A 155 -5.94 -3.22 6.05
N VAL A 156 -5.97 -2.89 7.34
CA VAL A 156 -5.39 -3.77 8.38
C VAL A 156 -6.11 -5.11 8.43
N ALA A 157 -7.44 -5.14 8.26
CA ALA A 157 -8.19 -6.39 8.18
C ALA A 157 -7.78 -7.24 6.95
N MET A 158 -7.59 -6.61 5.78
CA MET A 158 -7.10 -7.30 4.59
C MET A 158 -5.66 -7.82 4.76
N ASP A 159 -4.76 -7.01 5.34
CA ASP A 159 -3.38 -7.40 5.59
C ASP A 159 -3.29 -8.55 6.59
N PHE A 160 -4.11 -8.53 7.65
CA PHE A 160 -4.22 -9.63 8.59
C PHE A 160 -4.68 -10.91 7.91
N MET A 161 -5.71 -10.84 7.06
CA MET A 161 -6.20 -12.01 6.32
C MET A 161 -5.15 -12.55 5.33
N ALA A 162 -4.41 -11.68 4.65
CA ALA A 162 -3.33 -12.08 3.74
C ALA A 162 -2.18 -12.79 4.49
N GLN A 163 -1.79 -12.26 5.66
CA GLN A 163 -0.78 -12.89 6.52
C GLN A 163 -1.26 -14.25 7.05
N LEU A 164 -2.52 -14.35 7.48
CA LEU A 164 -3.11 -15.62 7.91
C LEU A 164 -3.11 -16.66 6.78
N GLN A 165 -3.49 -16.28 5.57
CA GLN A 165 -3.47 -17.17 4.41
C GLN A 165 -2.05 -17.65 4.08
N ALA A 166 -1.06 -16.76 4.12
CA ALA A 166 0.34 -17.12 3.90
C ALA A 166 0.84 -18.14 4.95
N LEU A 167 0.49 -17.96 6.22
CA LEU A 167 0.81 -18.89 7.30
C LEU A 167 0.06 -20.23 7.18
N MET A 168 -1.18 -20.23 6.70
CA MET A 168 -1.92 -21.48 6.46
C MET A 168 -1.32 -22.27 5.28
N MET A 169 -0.93 -21.58 4.21
CA MET A 169 -0.31 -22.21 3.05
C MET A 169 1.02 -22.88 3.44
N SER A 170 1.87 -22.23 4.24
CA SER A 170 3.13 -22.82 4.70
C SER A 170 2.93 -24.08 5.55
N LYS A 171 1.90 -24.11 6.41
CA LYS A 171 1.54 -25.31 7.19
C LYS A 171 1.03 -26.47 6.32
N GLN A 172 0.31 -26.20 5.23
CA GLN A 172 -0.11 -27.24 4.29
C GLN A 172 1.08 -27.87 3.55
N TYR A 173 2.14 -27.09 3.28
CA TYR A 173 3.39 -27.60 2.71
C TYR A 173 4.12 -28.56 3.66
N GLU A 174 4.18 -28.29 4.97
CA GLU A 174 4.77 -29.22 5.95
C GLU A 174 4.03 -30.57 5.99
N GLY A 175 2.70 -30.56 5.90
CA GLY A 175 1.89 -31.78 5.86
C GLY A 175 2.14 -32.66 4.62
N LEU A 176 2.39 -32.04 3.46
CA LEU A 176 2.73 -32.73 2.22
C LEU A 176 4.17 -33.28 2.24
N MET A 177 5.13 -32.51 2.76
CA MET A 177 6.53 -32.92 2.89
C MET A 177 6.72 -34.06 3.91
N LYS A 178 5.94 -34.07 5.00
CA LYS A 178 5.96 -35.15 6.01
C LYS A 178 5.36 -36.46 5.47
N LYS A 179 4.28 -36.40 4.66
CA LYS A 179 3.73 -37.56 3.96
C LYS A 179 4.68 -38.15 2.90
N ALA A 180 5.45 -37.29 2.21
CA ALA A 180 6.44 -37.73 1.23
C ALA A 180 7.62 -38.49 1.88
N ASN A 181 8.12 -38.03 3.03
CA ASN A 181 9.20 -38.71 3.76
C ASN A 181 8.77 -40.08 4.34
N LEU A 182 7.51 -40.25 4.75
CA LEU A 182 7.01 -41.53 5.28
C LEU A 182 6.92 -42.65 4.22
N LYS A 183 6.90 -42.32 2.93
CA LYS A 183 6.86 -43.33 1.84
C LYS A 183 8.22 -43.98 1.57
N ASN A 184 9.33 -43.34 1.95
CA ASN A 184 10.68 -43.87 1.74
C ASN A 184 11.21 -44.77 2.88
N TYR A 185 10.53 -44.86 4.02
CA TYR A 185 11.00 -45.63 5.18
C TYR A 185 10.57 -47.12 5.19
N GLY A 186 9.94 -47.62 4.12
CA GLY A 186 9.26 -48.93 4.13
C GLY A 186 9.81 -50.01 3.19
N ARG A 187 10.91 -49.79 2.45
CA ARG A 187 11.39 -50.77 1.46
C ARG A 187 12.90 -51.05 1.58
N GLY A 188 13.34 -51.39 2.79
CA GLY A 188 14.63 -52.02 3.07
C GLY A 188 14.51 -53.55 2.94
N GLY A 189 15.45 -54.14 2.20
CA GLY A 189 15.37 -55.49 1.60
C GLY A 189 15.17 -56.68 2.54
N ARG A 190 14.51 -57.72 2.00
CA ARG A 190 14.68 -59.10 2.41
C ARG A 190 15.76 -59.74 1.52
N PRO A 191 16.86 -60.28 2.07
CA PRO A 191 17.74 -61.15 1.32
C PRO A 191 17.14 -62.57 1.28
N ARG A 192 17.07 -63.16 0.10
CA ARG A 192 17.12 -64.61 -0.11
C ARG A 192 18.13 -64.87 -1.21
#